data_AF-A0A2M7KQJ5-F1
#
_entry.id   AF-A0A2M7KQJ5-F1
#
_cell.length_a   1.000
_cell.length_b   1.000
_cell.length_c   1.000
_cell.angle_alpha   90.00
_cell.angle_beta   90.00
_cell.angle_gamma   90.00
#
_symmetry.space_group_name_H-M   'P 1'
#
loop_
_entity.id
_entity.type
_entity.pdbx_description
1 polymer ?
#
loop_
_entity_poly.entity_id
_entity_poly.type
_entity_poly.pdbx_seq_one_letter_code
_entity_poly.pdbx_strand_id
1 'polypeptide(L)'
;MRALTRRPRQLAGALPTFIRTLGDSDWRVRRAACRAPAFLGDSQGVAPLARRLEDTSTRVRRAACEALVTFGTPAIQPLIAALSNTEVPVRRAACLALGERGCAGEARLALVDRLDDGDWSVRRAACAALGKLGDADSVEALIEQLGDSSTRVRLAAVEALAAIGDPRAARALREVASSSEPVLRAAASRALGEVGSVAEVPQLIEALGYTEAEIRETAGGGVGEAG
;
A
#
# COMPACT_ATOMS: atom_id res chain seq x y z
N MET A 1 -40.86 17.10 -5.34
CA MET A 1 -40.03 17.38 -6.53
C MET A 1 -39.53 18.82 -6.47
N ARG A 2 -38.22 19.03 -6.71
CA ARG A 2 -37.49 20.31 -6.83
C ARG A 2 -37.24 21.03 -5.49
N ALA A 3 -36.03 21.45 -5.09
CA ALA A 3 -34.78 21.64 -5.81
C ALA A 3 -33.55 21.41 -4.89
N LEU A 4 -32.75 20.38 -5.18
CA LEU A 4 -31.41 20.14 -4.61
C LEU A 4 -30.34 20.81 -5.49
N THR A 5 -30.42 22.13 -5.64
CA THR A 5 -29.44 22.93 -6.39
C THR A 5 -28.86 24.07 -5.54
N ARG A 6 -28.41 23.76 -4.31
CA ARG A 6 -27.47 24.65 -3.59
C ARG A 6 -26.03 24.24 -3.93
N ARG A 7 -25.61 24.58 -5.16
CA ARG A 7 -24.21 24.64 -5.63
C ARG A 7 -23.63 26.04 -5.32
N PRO A 8 -22.36 26.36 -5.60
CA PRO A 8 -21.10 26.16 -4.86
C PRO A 8 -20.64 27.41 -4.04
N ARG A 9 -21.44 28.48 -3.99
CA ARG A 9 -21.00 29.81 -3.50
C ARG A 9 -20.72 29.91 -1.99
N GLN A 10 -21.25 29.01 -1.16
CA GLN A 10 -21.01 29.04 0.30
C GLN A 10 -19.67 28.41 0.72
N LEU A 11 -19.02 27.62 -0.14
CA LEU A 11 -17.76 26.95 0.19
C LEU A 11 -16.51 27.77 -0.21
N ALA A 12 -16.64 28.74 -1.12
CA ALA A 12 -15.53 29.60 -1.53
C ALA A 12 -14.94 30.44 -0.38
N GLY A 13 -15.75 30.82 0.61
CA GLY A 13 -15.28 31.53 1.81
C GLY A 13 -14.62 30.63 2.87
N ALA A 14 -14.72 29.31 2.73
CA ALA A 14 -14.17 28.36 3.69
C ALA A 14 -12.69 28.03 3.41
N LEU A 15 -12.22 28.20 2.17
CA LEU A 15 -10.85 27.87 1.78
C LEU A 15 -9.77 28.71 2.53
N PRO A 16 -9.89 30.04 2.67
CA PRO A 16 -8.92 30.81 3.45
C PRO A 16 -8.90 30.39 4.93
N THR A 17 -10.08 30.12 5.50
CA THR A 17 -10.20 29.63 6.88
C THR A 17 -9.58 28.24 7.03
N PHE A 18 -9.77 27.35 6.06
CA PHE A 18 -9.16 26.03 6.02
C PHE A 18 -7.64 26.10 5.91
N ILE A 19 -7.10 26.92 5.00
CA ILE A 19 -5.64 27.11 4.87
C ILE A 19 -5.05 27.63 6.18
N ARG A 20 -5.75 28.57 6.84
CA ARG A 20 -5.34 29.10 8.15
C ARG A 20 -5.35 28.01 9.23
N THR A 21 -6.38 27.19 9.33
CA THR A 21 -6.45 26.12 10.34
C THR A 21 -5.46 24.98 10.09
N LEU A 22 -5.11 24.71 8.82
CA LEU A 22 -4.00 23.82 8.50
C LEU A 22 -2.67 24.37 9.03
N GLY A 23 -2.51 25.69 9.17
CA GLY A 23 -1.32 26.37 9.68
C GLY A 23 -1.31 26.62 11.20
N ASP A 24 -2.27 26.08 11.94
CA ASP A 24 -2.40 26.36 13.38
C ASP A 24 -1.20 25.85 14.20
N SER A 25 -0.85 26.54 15.29
CA SER A 25 0.20 26.10 16.23
C SER A 25 -0.10 24.75 16.89
N ASP A 26 -1.37 24.45 17.19
CA ASP A 26 -1.76 23.18 17.80
C ASP A 26 -1.90 22.08 16.73
N TRP A 27 -1.09 21.02 16.88
CA TRP A 27 -1.15 19.85 16.01
C TRP A 27 -2.54 19.19 16.00
N ARG A 28 -3.33 19.33 17.06
CA ARG A 28 -4.72 18.82 17.11
C ARG A 28 -5.62 19.58 16.16
N VAL A 29 -5.48 20.91 16.10
CA VAL A 29 -6.23 21.77 15.19
C VAL A 29 -5.83 21.49 13.75
N ARG A 30 -4.52 21.40 13.46
CA ARG A 30 -4.03 21.02 12.12
C ARG A 30 -4.54 19.64 11.68
N ARG A 31 -4.55 18.67 12.59
CA ARG A 31 -5.07 17.32 12.31
C ARG A 31 -6.57 17.35 12.03
N ALA A 32 -7.34 18.11 12.82
CA ALA A 32 -8.77 18.27 12.60
C ALA A 32 -9.05 18.94 11.25
N ALA A 33 -8.27 19.96 10.90
CA ALA A 33 -8.32 20.60 9.59
C ALA A 33 -8.07 19.60 8.46
N CYS A 34 -7.08 18.71 8.59
CA CYS A 34 -6.83 17.65 7.60
C CYS A 34 -7.99 16.66 7.45
N ARG A 35 -8.94 16.56 8.39
CA ARG A 35 -10.11 15.66 8.31
C ARG A 35 -11.39 16.34 7.80
N ALA A 36 -11.42 17.66 7.81
CA ALA A 36 -12.46 18.46 7.17
C ALA A 36 -12.56 18.45 5.62
N PRO A 37 -11.60 17.93 4.81
CA PRO A 37 -11.65 18.12 3.36
C PRO A 37 -12.78 17.39 2.63
N ALA A 38 -13.39 16.38 3.25
CA ALA A 38 -14.62 15.76 2.75
C ALA A 38 -15.74 16.79 2.51
N PHE A 39 -15.68 17.97 3.16
CA PHE A 39 -16.65 19.06 2.99
C PHE A 39 -16.29 20.08 1.91
N LEU A 40 -15.06 20.08 1.38
CA LEU A 40 -14.60 21.16 0.50
C LEU A 40 -14.88 20.91 -0.97
N GLY A 41 -15.00 19.66 -1.43
CA GLY A 41 -15.36 19.32 -2.82
C GLY A 41 -14.50 19.96 -3.93
N ASP A 42 -13.43 20.65 -3.56
CA ASP A 42 -12.65 21.54 -4.42
C ASP A 42 -11.17 21.15 -4.39
N SER A 43 -10.64 20.91 -5.59
CA SER A 43 -9.24 20.64 -5.88
C SER A 43 -8.26 21.66 -5.27
N GLN A 44 -8.71 22.89 -5.00
CA GLN A 44 -7.90 23.95 -4.40
C GLN A 44 -7.38 23.60 -2.99
N GLY A 45 -8.06 22.70 -2.27
CA GLY A 45 -7.63 22.23 -0.95
C GLY A 45 -6.50 21.21 -0.97
N VAL A 46 -6.20 20.62 -2.14
CA VAL A 46 -5.25 19.51 -2.26
C VAL A 46 -3.81 19.98 -2.02
N ALA A 47 -3.38 21.07 -2.65
CA ALA A 47 -1.99 21.55 -2.51
C ALA A 47 -1.65 21.99 -1.07
N PRO A 48 -2.49 22.77 -0.35
CA PRO A 48 -2.28 23.07 1.06
C PRO A 48 -2.23 21.82 1.94
N LEU A 49 -3.02 20.81 1.62
CA LEU A 49 -3.08 19.57 2.38
C LEU A 49 -1.90 18.64 2.07
N ALA A 50 -1.39 18.62 0.84
CA ALA A 50 -0.15 17.95 0.48
C ALA A 50 1.05 18.48 1.27
N ARG A 51 1.10 19.80 1.53
CA ARG A 51 2.12 20.41 2.42
C ARG A 51 2.02 19.96 3.89
N ARG A 52 0.93 19.30 4.31
CA ARG A 52 0.83 18.69 5.65
C ARG A 52 1.42 17.29 5.73
N LEU A 53 1.84 16.71 4.60
CA LEU A 53 2.71 15.54 4.64
C LEU A 53 4.05 15.86 5.31
N GLU A 54 4.50 17.11 5.28
CA GLU A 54 5.73 17.60 5.93
C GLU A 54 5.54 18.05 7.38
N ASP A 55 4.35 17.82 7.97
CA ASP A 55 4.07 18.29 9.33
C ASP A 55 4.96 17.60 10.37
N THR A 56 5.40 18.34 11.39
CA THR A 56 6.19 17.79 12.50
C THR A 56 5.45 16.67 13.25
N SER A 57 4.12 16.74 13.32
CA SER A 57 3.29 15.73 13.96
C SER A 57 2.98 14.57 13.03
N THR A 58 3.41 13.36 13.41
CA THR A 58 3.06 12.10 12.74
C THR A 58 1.55 11.93 12.54
N ARG A 59 0.74 12.42 13.49
CA ARG A 59 -0.73 12.34 13.45
C ARG A 59 -1.33 13.29 12.42
N VAL A 60 -0.70 14.45 12.18
CA VAL A 60 -1.12 15.39 11.13
C VAL A 60 -0.73 14.83 9.76
N ARG A 61 0.50 14.34 9.60
CA ARG A 61 0.95 13.69 8.35
C ARG A 61 0.02 12.56 7.93
N ARG A 62 -0.37 11.69 8.87
CA ARG A 62 -1.32 10.61 8.63
C ARG A 62 -2.70 11.14 8.21
N ALA A 63 -3.23 12.15 8.90
CA ALA A 63 -4.52 12.71 8.54
C ALA A 63 -4.50 13.39 7.16
N ALA A 64 -3.39 14.04 6.80
CA ALA A 64 -3.19 14.58 5.45
C ALA A 64 -3.16 13.46 4.40
N CYS A 65 -2.43 12.37 4.64
CA CYS A 65 -2.43 11.20 3.78
C CYS A 65 -3.85 10.63 3.56
N GLU A 66 -4.60 10.37 4.64
CA GLU A 66 -5.99 9.87 4.59
C GLU A 66 -6.90 10.80 3.77
N ALA A 67 -6.73 12.12 3.90
CA ALA A 67 -7.50 13.09 3.14
C ALA A 67 -7.10 13.15 1.65
N LEU A 68 -5.82 13.07 1.30
CA LEU A 68 -5.38 13.02 -0.11
C LEU A 68 -5.93 11.77 -0.80
N VAL A 69 -5.97 10.64 -0.10
CA VAL A 69 -6.63 9.43 -0.60
C VAL A 69 -8.11 9.69 -0.88
N THR A 70 -8.80 10.44 -0.02
CA THR A 70 -10.22 10.78 -0.21
C THR A 70 -10.46 11.75 -1.37
N PHE A 71 -9.52 12.65 -1.68
CA PHE A 71 -9.69 13.71 -2.68
C PHE A 71 -9.81 13.25 -4.13
N GLY A 72 -9.45 12.01 -4.45
CA GLY A 72 -9.56 11.53 -5.83
C GLY A 72 -8.33 11.84 -6.69
N THR A 73 -8.56 11.80 -8.01
CA THR A 73 -7.60 12.11 -9.07
C THR A 73 -6.80 13.41 -8.86
N PRO A 74 -7.39 14.51 -8.35
CA PRO A 74 -6.64 15.76 -8.10
C PRO A 74 -5.44 15.61 -7.17
N ALA A 75 -5.41 14.58 -6.30
CA ALA A 75 -4.31 14.34 -5.37
C ALA A 75 -3.13 13.57 -5.98
N ILE A 76 -3.26 12.99 -7.18
CA ILE A 76 -2.23 12.10 -7.75
C ILE A 76 -0.93 12.87 -8.01
N GLN A 77 -0.97 13.99 -8.74
CA GLN A 77 0.23 14.76 -9.07
C GLN A 77 0.94 15.32 -7.83
N PRO A 78 0.23 15.91 -6.84
CA PRO A 78 0.85 16.30 -5.58
C PRO A 78 1.48 15.13 -4.80
N LEU A 79 0.86 13.95 -4.82
CA LEU A 79 1.42 12.76 -4.18
C LEU A 79 2.67 12.24 -4.91
N ILE A 80 2.68 12.24 -6.24
CA ILE A 80 3.86 11.89 -7.04
C ILE A 80 5.01 12.87 -6.71
N ALA A 81 4.74 14.17 -6.65
CA ALA A 81 5.75 15.15 -6.26
C ALA A 81 6.31 14.90 -4.85
N ALA A 82 5.46 14.48 -3.90
CA ALA A 82 5.86 14.15 -2.53
C ALA A 82 6.76 12.91 -2.42
N LEU A 83 6.80 12.03 -3.44
CA LEU A 83 7.74 10.90 -3.47
C LEU A 83 9.20 11.36 -3.58
N SER A 84 9.47 12.59 -4.01
CA SER A 84 10.84 13.13 -4.16
C SER A 84 11.22 14.08 -3.02
N ASN A 85 10.46 14.07 -1.92
CA ASN A 85 10.72 14.94 -0.77
C ASN A 85 11.97 14.51 0.01
N THR A 86 12.68 15.46 0.62
CA THR A 86 13.87 15.17 1.44
C THR A 86 13.53 14.35 2.68
N GLU A 87 12.34 14.55 3.24
CA GLU A 87 11.89 13.90 4.46
C GLU A 87 11.38 12.47 4.20
N VAL A 88 12.04 11.48 4.80
CA VAL A 88 11.65 10.06 4.75
C VAL A 88 10.16 9.84 5.09
N PRO A 89 9.60 10.47 6.16
CA PRO A 89 8.19 10.27 6.48
C PRO A 89 7.21 10.75 5.40
N VAL A 90 7.59 11.77 4.61
CA VAL A 90 6.78 12.31 3.53
C VAL A 90 6.75 11.33 2.37
N ARG A 91 7.93 10.87 1.91
CA ARG A 91 8.04 9.90 0.81
C ARG A 91 7.28 8.62 1.12
N ARG A 92 7.46 8.10 2.34
CA ARG A 92 6.73 6.92 2.82
C ARG A 92 5.21 7.11 2.80
N ALA A 93 4.72 8.27 3.28
CA ALA A 93 3.29 8.55 3.28
C ALA A 93 2.73 8.67 1.86
N ALA A 94 3.50 9.27 0.94
CA ALA A 94 3.12 9.36 -0.47
C ALA A 94 2.98 7.97 -1.12
N CYS A 95 3.91 7.04 -0.86
CA CYS A 95 3.79 5.66 -1.34
C CYS A 95 2.48 5.01 -0.88
N LEU A 96 2.18 5.08 0.42
CA LEU A 96 0.98 4.47 0.99
C LEU A 96 -0.30 5.09 0.42
N ALA A 97 -0.33 6.41 0.27
CA ALA A 97 -1.47 7.12 -0.30
C ALA A 97 -1.74 6.69 -1.75
N LEU A 98 -0.69 6.63 -2.58
CA LEU A 98 -0.82 6.23 -3.98
C LEU A 98 -1.31 4.79 -4.13
N GLY A 99 -0.80 3.87 -3.29
CA GLY A 99 -1.25 2.49 -3.25
C GLY A 99 -2.71 2.34 -2.79
N GLU A 100 -3.11 3.05 -1.74
CA GLU A 100 -4.51 3.03 -1.26
C GLU A 100 -5.51 3.59 -2.27
N ARG A 101 -5.05 4.49 -3.15
CA ARG A 101 -5.91 5.03 -4.20
C ARG A 101 -6.15 4.07 -5.37
N GLY A 102 -5.29 3.08 -5.60
CA GLY A 102 -5.43 2.20 -6.77
C GLY A 102 -5.07 2.87 -8.11
N CYS A 103 -4.20 3.89 -8.12
CA CYS A 103 -3.88 4.62 -9.35
C CYS A 103 -2.76 3.94 -10.15
N ALA A 104 -3.08 3.40 -11.33
CA ALA A 104 -2.11 2.92 -12.31
C ALA A 104 -1.52 4.07 -13.16
N GLY A 105 -0.50 3.78 -13.98
CA GLY A 105 0.13 4.76 -14.88
C GLY A 105 1.35 5.47 -14.27
N GLU A 106 1.38 6.81 -14.30
CA GLU A 106 2.53 7.58 -13.77
C GLU A 106 2.83 7.30 -12.30
N ALA A 107 1.80 7.07 -11.48
CA ALA A 107 1.95 6.71 -10.09
C ALA A 107 2.67 5.37 -9.91
N ARG A 108 2.45 4.40 -10.81
CA ARG A 108 3.16 3.11 -10.81
C ARG A 108 4.65 3.32 -11.04
N LEU A 109 5.03 4.04 -12.10
CA LEU A 109 6.44 4.30 -12.41
C LEU A 109 7.15 4.99 -11.24
N ALA A 110 6.51 6.01 -10.66
CA ALA A 110 7.08 6.72 -9.52
C ALA A 110 7.18 5.85 -8.25
N LEU A 111 6.29 4.87 -8.07
CA LEU A 111 6.38 3.88 -6.98
C LEU A 111 7.50 2.87 -7.22
N VAL A 112 7.71 2.42 -8.46
CA VAL A 112 8.83 1.54 -8.83
C VAL A 112 10.16 2.23 -8.51
N ASP A 113 10.31 3.52 -8.83
CA ASP A 113 11.51 4.30 -8.47
C ASP A 113 11.74 4.44 -6.96
N ARG A 114 10.74 4.13 -6.12
CA ARG A 114 10.88 4.13 -4.64
C ARG A 114 11.26 2.77 -4.08
N LEU A 115 11.32 1.72 -4.90
CA LEU A 115 11.89 0.43 -4.51
C LEU A 115 13.39 0.54 -4.26
N ASP A 116 14.09 1.54 -4.80
CA ASP A 116 15.52 1.79 -4.55
C ASP A 116 15.78 2.94 -3.57
N ASP A 117 14.78 3.34 -2.78
CA ASP A 117 14.95 4.43 -1.81
C ASP A 117 16.01 4.09 -0.75
N GLY A 118 16.82 5.09 -0.37
CA GLY A 118 17.84 4.93 0.66
C GLY A 118 17.29 4.50 2.02
N ASP A 119 16.01 4.76 2.32
CA ASP A 119 15.35 4.36 3.55
C ASP A 119 14.48 3.09 3.36
N TRP A 120 14.74 2.06 4.16
CA TRP A 120 14.02 0.78 4.09
C TRP A 120 12.52 0.91 4.32
N SER A 121 12.07 1.92 5.08
CA SER A 121 10.65 2.12 5.38
C SER A 121 9.89 2.70 4.19
N VAL A 122 10.59 3.42 3.30
CA VAL A 122 10.05 3.89 2.01
C VAL A 122 10.00 2.74 1.02
N ARG A 123 11.09 1.97 0.86
CA ARG A 123 11.10 0.77 -0.01
C ARG A 123 9.98 -0.20 0.32
N ARG A 124 9.81 -0.51 1.62
CA ARG A 124 8.70 -1.33 2.11
C ARG A 124 7.34 -0.76 1.73
N ALA A 125 7.16 0.56 1.86
CA ALA A 125 5.89 1.21 1.53
C ALA A 125 5.63 1.19 0.01
N ALA A 126 6.67 1.28 -0.80
CA ALA A 126 6.58 1.12 -2.25
C ALA A 126 6.14 -0.31 -2.63
N CYS A 127 6.75 -1.36 -2.04
CA CYS A 127 6.30 -2.74 -2.26
C CYS A 127 4.81 -2.91 -1.93
N ALA A 128 4.40 -2.46 -0.73
CA ALA A 128 3.02 -2.56 -0.29
C ALA A 128 2.05 -1.79 -1.19
N ALA A 129 2.48 -0.63 -1.73
CA ALA A 129 1.69 0.15 -2.65
C ALA A 129 1.51 -0.56 -4.00
N LEU A 130 2.58 -1.08 -4.59
CA LEU A 130 2.54 -1.82 -5.85
C LEU A 130 1.70 -3.09 -5.75
N GLY A 131 1.81 -3.83 -4.64
CA GLY A 131 0.94 -4.99 -4.37
C GLY A 131 -0.55 -4.62 -4.33
N LYS A 132 -0.90 -3.50 -3.69
CA LYS A 132 -2.29 -2.99 -3.68
C LYS A 132 -2.78 -2.54 -5.05
N LEU A 133 -1.88 -2.05 -5.92
CA LEU A 133 -2.25 -1.70 -7.29
C LEU A 133 -2.57 -2.95 -8.13
N GLY A 134 -2.07 -4.13 -7.75
CA GLY A 134 -2.26 -5.38 -8.50
C GLY A 134 -1.59 -5.34 -9.87
N ASP A 135 -0.54 -4.53 -10.02
CA ASP A 135 0.06 -4.23 -11.31
C ASP A 135 1.10 -5.30 -11.70
N ALA A 136 0.77 -6.06 -12.75
CA ALA A 136 1.63 -7.12 -13.27
C ALA A 136 2.95 -6.57 -13.85
N ASP A 137 2.99 -5.33 -14.33
CA ASP A 137 4.23 -4.74 -14.87
C ASP A 137 5.29 -4.49 -13.79
N SER A 138 4.91 -4.49 -12.52
CA SER A 138 5.79 -4.27 -11.38
C SER A 138 6.41 -5.56 -10.82
N VAL A 139 6.05 -6.73 -11.35
CA VAL A 139 6.45 -8.04 -10.82
C VAL A 139 7.97 -8.22 -10.81
N GLU A 140 8.67 -7.92 -11.91
CA GLU A 140 10.14 -8.07 -11.97
C GLU A 140 10.85 -7.17 -10.96
N ALA A 141 10.41 -5.91 -10.84
CA ALA A 141 10.96 -4.98 -9.86
C ALA A 141 10.70 -5.43 -8.41
N LEU A 142 9.54 -6.06 -8.14
CA LEU A 142 9.25 -6.64 -6.83
C LEU A 142 10.05 -7.91 -6.55
N ILE A 143 10.38 -8.71 -7.57
CA ILE A 143 11.26 -9.88 -7.43
C ILE A 143 12.65 -9.45 -6.97
N GLU A 144 13.20 -8.36 -7.50
CA GLU A 144 14.50 -7.84 -7.05
C GLU A 144 14.51 -7.48 -5.56
N GLN A 145 13.39 -6.98 -5.03
CA GLN A 145 13.24 -6.62 -3.61
C GLN A 145 13.21 -7.83 -2.65
N LEU A 146 13.10 -9.06 -3.17
CA LEU A 146 13.29 -10.28 -2.37
C LEU A 146 14.75 -10.44 -1.89
N GLY A 147 15.69 -9.75 -2.54
CA GLY A 147 17.10 -9.66 -2.13
C GLY A 147 17.43 -8.48 -1.20
N ASP A 148 16.45 -7.68 -0.76
CA ASP A 148 16.72 -6.47 0.02
C ASP A 148 17.39 -6.76 1.37
N SER A 149 18.33 -5.88 1.76
CA SER A 149 19.03 -5.93 3.06
C SER A 149 18.11 -5.98 4.30
N SER A 150 16.91 -5.43 4.20
CA SER A 150 15.91 -5.39 5.26
C SER A 150 14.91 -6.52 5.09
N THR A 151 14.82 -7.41 6.08
CA THR A 151 13.78 -8.46 6.14
C THR A 151 12.36 -7.88 6.03
N ARG A 152 12.14 -6.64 6.50
CA ARG A 152 10.83 -5.98 6.38
C ARG A 152 10.46 -5.60 4.95
N VAL A 153 11.46 -5.28 4.12
CA VAL A 153 11.25 -5.00 2.69
C VAL A 153 11.04 -6.31 1.95
N ARG A 154 11.88 -7.32 2.18
CA ARG A 154 11.71 -8.67 1.62
C ARG A 154 10.34 -9.26 1.90
N LEU A 155 9.85 -9.13 3.14
CA LEU A 155 8.50 -9.59 3.50
C LEU A 155 7.41 -8.83 2.73
N ALA A 156 7.53 -7.51 2.61
CA ALA A 156 6.58 -6.71 1.85
C ALA A 156 6.61 -7.02 0.35
N ALA A 157 7.76 -7.38 -0.20
CA ALA A 157 7.88 -7.83 -1.58
C ALA A 157 7.16 -9.18 -1.79
N VAL A 158 7.36 -10.16 -0.89
CA VAL A 158 6.62 -11.43 -0.89
C VAL A 158 5.10 -11.19 -0.85
N GLU A 159 4.63 -10.36 0.08
CA GLU A 159 3.21 -10.02 0.21
C GLU A 159 2.66 -9.32 -1.03
N ALA A 160 3.44 -8.43 -1.65
CA ALA A 160 3.04 -7.73 -2.86
C ALA A 160 2.94 -8.68 -4.07
N LEU A 161 3.91 -9.58 -4.25
CA LEU A 161 3.91 -10.58 -5.31
C LEU A 161 2.71 -11.55 -5.16
N ALA A 162 2.40 -11.95 -3.92
CA ALA A 162 1.24 -12.77 -3.61
C ALA A 162 -0.07 -12.06 -4.00
N ALA A 163 -0.21 -10.79 -3.60
CA ALA A 163 -1.38 -9.98 -3.92
C ALA A 163 -1.57 -9.74 -5.42
N ILE A 164 -0.48 -9.66 -6.20
CA ILE A 164 -0.54 -9.55 -7.66
C ILE A 164 -0.92 -10.90 -8.30
N GLY A 165 -0.44 -12.02 -7.75
CA GLY A 165 -0.79 -13.36 -8.21
C GLY A 165 -0.19 -13.74 -9.58
N ASP A 166 0.86 -13.04 -10.03
CA ASP A 166 1.46 -13.29 -11.35
C ASP A 166 2.45 -14.48 -11.30
N PRO A 167 2.24 -15.53 -12.11
CA PRO A 167 3.08 -16.74 -12.11
C PRO A 167 4.57 -16.52 -12.33
N ARG A 168 5.00 -15.38 -12.90
CA ARG A 168 6.42 -15.03 -13.06
C ARG A 168 7.15 -14.99 -11.71
N ALA A 169 6.45 -14.68 -10.62
CA ALA A 169 7.02 -14.65 -9.28
C ALA A 169 7.31 -16.05 -8.69
N ALA A 170 6.72 -17.12 -9.24
CA ALA A 170 6.74 -18.45 -8.62
C ALA A 170 8.17 -18.99 -8.41
N ARG A 171 9.07 -18.78 -9.39
CA ARG A 171 10.46 -19.21 -9.25
C ARG A 171 11.17 -18.51 -8.09
N ALA A 172 11.08 -17.19 -8.02
CA ALA A 172 11.76 -16.41 -7.00
C ALA A 172 11.18 -16.69 -5.60
N LEU A 173 9.86 -16.86 -5.49
CA LEU A 173 9.20 -17.22 -4.24
C LEU A 173 9.63 -18.62 -3.73
N ARG A 174 9.92 -19.58 -4.61
CA ARG A 174 10.49 -20.89 -4.21
C ARG A 174 11.86 -20.77 -3.56
N GLU A 175 12.71 -19.89 -4.09
CA GLU A 175 14.03 -19.63 -3.49
C GLU A 175 13.87 -19.02 -2.09
N VAL A 176 12.94 -18.09 -1.91
CA VAL A 176 12.63 -17.49 -0.59
C VAL A 176 11.96 -18.49 0.37
N ALA A 177 11.14 -19.42 -0.13
CA ALA A 177 10.55 -20.50 0.65
C ALA A 177 11.60 -21.47 1.23
N SER A 178 12.82 -21.48 0.67
CA SER A 178 13.95 -22.24 1.21
C SER A 178 14.81 -21.43 2.19
N SER A 179 14.41 -20.20 2.53
CA SER A 179 15.16 -19.32 3.42
C SER A 179 15.27 -19.90 4.84
N SER A 180 16.43 -19.64 5.48
CA SER A 180 16.64 -19.92 6.90
C SER A 180 15.77 -19.04 7.81
N GLU A 181 15.29 -17.89 7.32
CA GLU A 181 14.41 -16.98 8.07
C GLU A 181 12.98 -17.52 8.11
N PRO A 182 12.45 -17.96 9.28
CA PRO A 182 11.16 -18.63 9.36
C PRO A 182 9.98 -17.77 8.85
N VAL A 183 10.03 -16.47 9.10
CA VAL A 183 8.98 -15.52 8.68
C VAL A 183 8.93 -15.41 7.15
N LEU A 184 10.08 -15.32 6.48
CA LEU A 184 10.14 -15.26 5.02
C LEU A 184 9.74 -16.59 4.39
N ARG A 185 10.23 -17.70 4.95
CA ARG A 185 9.84 -19.04 4.51
C ARG A 185 8.33 -19.23 4.54
N ALA A 186 7.69 -18.98 5.69
CA ALA A 186 6.24 -19.14 5.82
C ALA A 186 5.45 -18.21 4.89
N ALA A 187 5.90 -16.95 4.76
CA ALA A 187 5.25 -15.99 3.87
C ALA A 187 5.35 -16.41 2.40
N ALA A 188 6.53 -16.87 1.95
CA ALA A 188 6.76 -17.29 0.57
C ALA A 188 6.03 -18.59 0.22
N SER A 189 5.97 -19.56 1.15
CA SER A 189 5.16 -20.78 0.96
C SER A 189 3.68 -20.44 0.79
N ARG A 190 3.14 -19.51 1.57
CA ARG A 190 1.77 -19.03 1.37
C ARG A 190 1.61 -18.30 0.03
N ALA A 191 2.54 -17.41 -0.31
CA ALA A 191 2.50 -16.64 -1.56
C ALA A 191 2.53 -17.54 -2.81
N LEU A 192 3.26 -18.67 -2.77
CA LEU A 192 3.24 -19.67 -3.83
C LEU A 192 1.84 -20.28 -4.05
N GLY A 193 1.04 -20.43 -2.99
CA GLY A 193 -0.36 -20.86 -3.12
C GLY A 193 -1.26 -19.80 -3.76
N GLU A 194 -0.91 -18.52 -3.67
CA GLU A 194 -1.65 -17.40 -4.28
C GLU A 194 -1.21 -17.13 -5.73
N VAL A 195 0.05 -17.38 -6.05
CA VAL A 195 0.65 -17.19 -7.39
C VAL A 195 0.51 -18.44 -8.28
N GLY A 196 0.42 -19.62 -7.66
CA GLY A 196 0.39 -20.91 -8.34
C GLY A 196 -1.02 -21.34 -8.78
N SER A 197 -1.13 -21.81 -10.02
CA SER A 197 -2.26 -22.65 -10.45
C SER A 197 -2.12 -24.05 -9.82
N VAL A 198 -3.20 -24.84 -9.81
CA VAL A 198 -3.34 -26.19 -9.20
C VAL A 198 -2.16 -27.17 -9.44
N ALA A 199 -1.31 -26.93 -10.44
CA ALA A 199 -0.12 -27.72 -10.73
C ALA A 199 1.00 -27.66 -9.67
N GLU A 200 1.03 -26.65 -8.79
CA GLU A 200 2.13 -26.43 -7.83
C GLU A 200 1.87 -27.01 -6.42
N VAL A 201 0.71 -27.63 -6.20
CA VAL A 201 0.30 -28.24 -4.91
C VAL A 201 1.30 -29.29 -4.38
N PRO A 202 1.87 -30.20 -5.20
CA PRO A 202 2.79 -31.22 -4.69
C PRO A 202 4.08 -30.65 -4.07
N GLN A 203 4.58 -29.53 -4.60
CA GLN A 203 5.82 -28.90 -4.09
C GLN A 203 5.56 -28.03 -2.85
N LEU A 204 4.35 -27.46 -2.73
CA LEU A 204 3.91 -26.78 -1.49
C LEU A 204 3.85 -27.74 -0.30
N ILE A 205 3.44 -28.99 -0.54
CA ILE A 205 3.40 -30.05 0.48
C ILE A 205 4.81 -30.36 1.00
N GLU A 206 5.77 -30.50 0.10
CA GLU A 206 7.17 -30.77 0.44
C GLU A 206 7.82 -29.59 1.20
N ALA A 207 7.60 -28.35 0.75
CA ALA A 207 8.17 -27.15 1.37
C ALA A 207 7.59 -26.82 2.75
N LEU A 208 6.34 -27.20 3.02
CA LEU A 208 5.71 -27.03 4.34
C LEU A 208 6.04 -28.18 5.30
N GLY A 209 6.73 -29.23 4.85
CA GLY A 209 7.13 -30.37 5.69
C GLY A 209 5.96 -31.25 6.12
N TYR A 210 4.79 -31.11 5.47
CA TYR A 210 3.66 -32.00 5.72
C TYR A 210 3.90 -33.31 5.01
N THR A 211 3.76 -34.41 5.74
CA THR A 211 3.70 -35.74 5.12
C THR A 211 2.34 -35.92 4.46
N GLU A 212 2.29 -36.66 3.35
CA GLU A 212 1.03 -37.01 2.65
C GLU A 212 -0.01 -37.67 3.58
N ALA A 213 0.45 -38.22 4.72
CA ALA A 213 -0.37 -38.79 5.79
C ALA A 213 -1.16 -37.74 6.59
N GLU A 214 -0.56 -36.61 6.95
CA GLU A 214 -1.20 -35.52 7.73
C GLU A 214 -2.29 -34.79 6.93
N ILE A 215 -2.21 -34.86 5.59
CA ILE A 215 -3.22 -34.30 4.68
C ILE A 215 -4.44 -35.23 4.56
N ARG A 216 -4.25 -36.56 4.60
CA ARG A 216 -5.37 -37.52 4.59
C ARG A 216 -6.20 -37.44 5.87
N GLU A 217 -5.58 -37.15 7.00
CA GLU A 217 -6.28 -36.98 8.28
C GLU A 217 -7.13 -35.70 8.30
N THR A 218 -6.58 -34.59 7.79
CA THR A 218 -7.29 -33.29 7.73
C THR A 218 -8.37 -33.23 6.66
N ALA A 219 -8.21 -33.93 5.52
CA ALA A 219 -9.24 -34.04 4.49
C ALA A 219 -10.29 -35.14 4.78
N GLY A 220 -9.95 -36.15 5.59
CA GLY A 220 -10.83 -37.26 5.97
C GLY A 220 -11.79 -36.96 7.13
N GLY A 221 -11.52 -35.93 7.94
CA GLY A 221 -12.33 -35.57 9.11
C GLY A 221 -13.68 -34.88 8.82
N GLY A 222 -14.05 -34.68 7.55
CA GLY A 222 -15.25 -33.94 7.14
C GLY A 222 -16.49 -34.77 6.76
N VAL A 223 -16.41 -36.10 6.74
CA VAL A 223 -17.55 -36.96 6.35
C VAL A 223 -17.71 -38.11 7.33
N GLY A 224 -18.27 -37.80 8.49
CA GLY A 224 -18.57 -38.81 9.49
C GLY A 224 -19.16 -38.26 10.76
N GLU A 225 -20.30 -37.55 10.66
CA GLU A 225 -21.33 -37.49 11.71
C GLU A 225 -22.53 -36.63 11.24
N ALA A 226 -23.45 -37.29 10.55
CA ALA A 226 -24.87 -36.92 10.53
C ALA A 226 -25.65 -38.24 10.43
N GLY A 227 -25.94 -38.80 11.61
CA GLY A 227 -27.02 -39.77 11.79
C GLY A 227 -28.36 -39.06 11.82
#